data_AF-A0A957TJ37-F1
#
_entry.id   AF-A0A957TJ37-F1
#
_cell.length_a   1.000
_cell.length_b   1.000
_cell.length_c   1.000
_cell.angle_alpha   90.00
_cell.angle_beta   90.00
_cell.angle_gamma   90.00
#
_symmetry.space_group_name_H-M   'P 1'
#
loop_
_entity.id
_entity.type
_entity.pdbx_description
1 polymer ?
#
loop_
_entity_poly.entity_id
_entity_poly.type
_entity_poly.pdbx_seq_one_letter_code
_entity_poly.pdbx_strand_id
1 'polypeptide(L)'
;MTDEVYYEALTQMRRQRAEAIAADRSWLTLAGLYWLQPGENSFGAGHDNAIVLPANAGVAQAGSFFLADGTVTLHVAPDAPLQLNGHAAAEQALQHDLGAAPDLLTLGPLSMIVIKRGDRYGIRLYDSTNPRRQAFTGLDWYAIAPAYR
;
A
#
# COMPACT_ATOMS: atom_id res chain seq x y z
N MET A 1 -29.23 -14.96 20.40
CA MET A 1 -29.07 -14.42 19.04
C MET A 1 -30.09 -15.11 18.17
N THR A 2 -31.10 -14.37 17.70
CA THR A 2 -32.12 -14.86 16.76
C THR A 2 -31.50 -15.06 15.38
N ASP A 3 -32.13 -15.85 14.52
CA ASP A 3 -31.64 -16.06 13.15
C ASP A 3 -31.52 -14.72 12.41
N GLU A 4 -32.46 -13.80 12.59
CA GLU A 4 -32.43 -12.44 12.02
C GLU A 4 -31.15 -11.67 12.34
N VAL A 5 -30.72 -11.65 13.61
CA VAL A 5 -29.47 -10.99 14.03
C VAL A 5 -28.23 -11.66 13.41
N TYR A 6 -28.28 -12.98 13.20
CA TYR A 6 -27.20 -13.72 12.52
C TYR A 6 -27.13 -13.39 11.02
N TYR A 7 -28.27 -13.34 10.34
CA TYR A 7 -28.36 -12.96 8.91
C TYR A 7 -27.87 -11.54 8.67
N GLU A 8 -28.29 -10.59 9.51
CA GLU A 8 -27.85 -9.19 9.43
C GLU A 8 -26.35 -9.06 9.66
N ALA A 9 -25.81 -9.70 10.70
CA ALA A 9 -24.38 -9.68 11.00
C ALA A 9 -23.54 -10.24 9.83
N LEU A 10 -23.96 -11.36 9.23
CA LEU A 10 -23.28 -11.92 8.07
C LEU A 10 -23.36 -11.01 6.84
N THR A 11 -24.53 -10.44 6.58
CA THR A 11 -24.71 -9.52 5.43
C THR A 11 -23.84 -8.28 5.59
N GLN A 12 -23.76 -7.73 6.80
CA GLN A 12 -22.91 -6.60 7.13
C GLN A 12 -21.42 -6.94 6.95
N MET A 13 -20.99 -8.11 7.44
CA MET A 13 -19.60 -8.58 7.27
C MET A 13 -19.25 -8.74 5.78
N ARG A 14 -20.14 -9.35 4.99
CA ARG A 14 -19.95 -9.51 3.53
C ARG A 14 -19.78 -8.16 2.83
N ARG A 15 -20.59 -7.16 3.20
CA ARG A 15 -20.50 -5.78 2.67
C ARG A 15 -19.18 -5.11 3.04
N GLN A 16 -18.83 -5.12 4.33
CA GLN A 16 -17.57 -4.56 4.82
C GLN A 16 -16.35 -5.21 4.16
N ARG A 17 -16.42 -6.52 3.90
CA ARG A 17 -15.36 -7.24 3.19
C ARG A 17 -15.23 -6.77 1.74
N ALA A 18 -16.33 -6.59 1.03
CA ALA A 18 -16.31 -6.08 -0.34
C ALA A 18 -15.75 -4.64 -0.38
N GLU A 19 -16.19 -3.77 0.53
CA GLU A 19 -15.67 -2.40 0.67
C GLU A 19 -14.17 -2.37 0.94
N ALA A 20 -13.67 -3.22 1.85
CA ALA A 20 -12.25 -3.32 2.17
C ALA A 20 -11.40 -3.80 0.97
N ILE A 21 -11.95 -4.67 0.12
CA ILE A 21 -11.28 -5.13 -1.11
C ILE A 21 -11.30 -4.05 -2.20
N ALA A 22 -12.33 -3.21 -2.25
CA ALA A 22 -12.44 -2.10 -3.19
C ALA A 22 -11.66 -0.84 -2.76
N ALA A 23 -11.15 -0.78 -1.52
CA ALA A 23 -10.44 0.38 -1.00
C ALA A 23 -9.17 0.73 -1.81
N ASP A 24 -8.74 1.98 -1.72
CA ASP A 24 -7.60 2.53 -2.48
C ASP A 24 -6.27 1.85 -2.15
N ARG A 25 -6.14 1.36 -0.92
CA ARG A 25 -5.03 0.52 -0.47
C ARG A 25 -5.56 -0.86 -0.06
N SER A 26 -5.72 -1.72 -1.05
CA SER A 26 -6.30 -3.06 -0.91
C SER A 26 -5.51 -4.10 -1.68
N TRP A 27 -5.94 -5.35 -1.62
CA TRP A 27 -5.38 -6.41 -2.44
C TRP A 27 -5.48 -6.10 -3.94
N LEU A 28 -6.56 -5.45 -4.39
CA LEU A 28 -6.79 -5.17 -5.80
C LEU A 28 -5.91 -4.04 -6.33
N THR A 29 -5.40 -3.18 -5.46
CA THR A 29 -4.47 -2.11 -5.83
C THR A 29 -3.02 -2.50 -5.65
N LEU A 30 -2.72 -3.71 -5.17
CA LEU A 30 -1.34 -4.17 -5.01
C LEU A 30 -0.60 -4.15 -6.36
N ALA A 31 0.51 -3.41 -6.42
CA ALA A 31 1.25 -3.17 -7.65
C ALA A 31 2.73 -3.55 -7.57
N GLY A 32 3.29 -3.75 -6.37
CA GLY A 32 4.67 -4.21 -6.25
C GLY A 32 5.13 -4.48 -4.82
N LEU A 33 6.23 -5.23 -4.71
CA LEU A 33 7.02 -5.42 -3.51
C LEU A 33 8.50 -5.35 -3.89
N TYR A 34 9.21 -4.40 -3.29
CA TYR A 34 10.62 -4.17 -3.55
C TYR A 34 11.40 -4.34 -2.24
N TRP A 35 12.32 -5.31 -2.19
CA TRP A 35 13.19 -5.47 -1.02
C TRP A 35 14.32 -4.45 -1.07
N LEU A 36 14.49 -3.71 0.01
CA LEU A 36 15.56 -2.72 0.14
C LEU A 36 16.90 -3.41 0.37
N GLN A 37 17.94 -2.91 -0.29
CA GLN A 37 19.33 -3.24 0.02
C GLN A 37 19.87 -2.27 1.07
N PRO A 38 20.87 -2.66 1.88
CA PRO A 38 21.59 -1.71 2.73
C PRO A 38 22.18 -0.55 1.90
N GLY A 39 22.09 0.67 2.42
CA GLY A 39 22.46 1.88 1.71
C GLY A 39 21.30 2.45 0.89
N GLU A 40 21.62 3.11 -0.22
CA GLU A 40 20.68 3.88 -1.02
C GLU A 40 19.87 3.02 -2.00
N ASN A 41 18.54 3.23 -2.02
CA ASN A 41 17.62 2.62 -2.99
C ASN A 41 16.81 3.75 -3.65
N SER A 42 17.26 4.24 -4.81
CA SER A 42 16.55 5.27 -5.58
C SER A 42 15.20 4.77 -6.11
N PHE A 43 14.23 5.67 -6.22
CA PHE A 43 12.89 5.34 -6.74
C PHE A 43 12.30 6.44 -7.61
N GLY A 44 11.51 6.02 -8.60
CA GLY A 44 10.85 6.88 -9.58
C GLY A 44 10.51 6.11 -10.85
N ALA A 45 9.92 6.77 -11.85
CA ALA A 45 9.58 6.16 -13.14
C ALA A 45 10.78 5.97 -14.08
N GLY A 46 11.95 6.54 -13.73
CA GLY A 46 13.19 6.36 -14.49
C GLY A 46 13.69 4.91 -14.40
N HIS A 47 14.18 4.38 -15.52
CA HIS A 47 14.65 2.99 -15.62
C HIS A 47 15.98 2.72 -14.89
N ASP A 48 16.67 3.77 -14.49
CA ASP A 48 17.93 3.79 -13.76
C ASP A 48 17.75 3.72 -12.24
N ASN A 49 16.51 3.81 -11.75
CA ASN A 49 16.19 3.64 -10.34
C ASN A 49 16.37 2.20 -9.88
N ALA A 50 16.80 2.02 -8.63
CA ALA A 50 16.75 0.72 -7.97
C ALA A 50 15.31 0.20 -7.85
N ILE A 51 14.36 1.11 -7.62
CA ILE A 51 12.92 0.83 -7.58
C ILE A 51 12.24 1.60 -8.71
N VAL A 52 12.06 0.94 -9.85
CA VAL A 52 11.36 1.49 -11.00
C VAL A 52 9.85 1.44 -10.75
N LEU A 53 9.24 2.61 -10.57
CA LEU A 53 7.80 2.77 -10.41
C LEU A 53 7.09 2.73 -11.77
N PRO A 54 5.79 2.37 -11.80
CA PRO A 54 4.99 2.48 -13.02
C PRO A 54 4.99 3.91 -13.57
N ALA A 55 4.82 4.04 -14.89
CA ALA A 55 4.90 5.32 -15.58
C ALA A 55 3.91 6.38 -15.08
N ASN A 56 2.78 5.96 -14.49
CA ASN A 56 1.79 6.86 -13.89
C ASN A 56 2.27 7.55 -12.60
N ALA A 57 3.48 7.24 -12.10
CA ALA A 57 4.15 8.04 -11.08
C ALA A 57 4.47 9.47 -11.57
N GLY A 58 4.65 9.66 -12.87
CA GLY A 58 4.80 10.99 -13.51
C GLY A 58 6.15 11.68 -13.29
N VAL A 59 7.06 11.14 -12.47
CA VAL A 59 8.39 11.70 -12.22
C VAL A 59 9.48 10.64 -12.35
N ALA A 60 10.58 10.96 -13.03
CA ALA A 60 11.66 10.01 -13.27
C ALA A 60 12.46 9.69 -12.00
N GLN A 61 12.71 10.71 -11.16
CA GLN A 61 13.41 10.60 -9.88
C GLN A 61 12.54 11.24 -8.80
N ALA A 62 12.05 10.44 -7.85
CA ALA A 62 11.24 10.92 -6.74
C ALA A 62 12.04 11.03 -5.43
N GLY A 63 13.13 10.27 -5.30
CA GLY A 63 13.99 10.27 -4.13
C GLY A 63 14.68 8.93 -3.93
N SER A 64 15.09 8.66 -2.69
CA SER A 64 15.67 7.37 -2.31
C SER A 64 15.25 6.93 -0.91
N PHE A 65 15.26 5.62 -0.70
CA PHE A 65 15.16 5.01 0.61
C PHE A 65 16.56 4.57 1.05
N PHE A 66 17.08 5.16 2.11
CA PHE A 66 18.36 4.77 2.69
C PHE A 66 18.13 3.80 3.85
N LEU A 67 18.58 2.56 3.71
CA LEU A 67 18.48 1.54 4.75
C LEU A 67 19.81 1.39 5.49
N ALA A 68 19.84 1.74 6.77
CA ALA A 68 20.98 1.51 7.65
C ALA A 68 20.52 1.11 9.04
N ASP A 69 21.17 0.09 9.62
CA ASP A 69 20.93 -0.37 10.99
C ASP A 69 19.44 -0.61 11.34
N GLY A 70 18.68 -1.14 10.38
CA GLY A 70 17.25 -1.42 10.53
C GLY A 70 16.33 -0.18 10.49
N THR A 71 16.87 0.98 10.12
CA THR A 71 16.14 2.23 9.92
C THR A 71 16.06 2.54 8.43
N VAL A 72 14.87 2.86 7.94
CA VAL A 72 14.66 3.33 6.56
C VAL A 72 14.44 4.84 6.61
N THR A 73 15.38 5.60 6.04
CA THR A 73 15.28 7.06 5.91
C THR A 73 14.84 7.40 4.49
N LEU A 74 13.85 8.28 4.37
CA LEU A 74 13.44 8.86 3.09
C LEU A 74 14.32 10.05 2.77
N HIS A 75 14.89 10.09 1.57
CA HIS A 75 15.39 11.30 0.93
C HIS A 75 14.47 11.67 -0.23
N VAL A 76 14.11 12.95 -0.34
CA VAL A 76 13.18 13.45 -1.36
C VAL A 76 13.96 14.19 -2.42
N ALA A 77 13.75 13.84 -3.70
CA ALA A 77 14.37 14.57 -4.80
C ALA A 77 13.79 16.00 -4.88
N PRO A 78 14.58 16.98 -5.36
CA PRO A 78 14.08 18.34 -5.57
C PRO A 78 12.80 18.35 -6.42
N ASP A 79 11.81 19.14 -6.00
CA ASP A 79 10.53 19.34 -6.68
C ASP A 79 9.68 18.07 -6.88
N ALA A 80 10.04 16.93 -6.27
CA ALA A 80 9.22 15.73 -6.32
C ALA A 80 7.88 16.00 -5.62
N PRO A 81 6.72 15.73 -6.26
CA PRO A 81 5.39 15.93 -5.68
C PRO A 81 5.03 14.78 -4.73
N LEU A 82 6.00 14.37 -3.91
CA LEU A 82 5.87 13.30 -2.94
C LEU A 82 5.21 13.84 -1.67
N GLN A 83 4.18 13.15 -1.22
CA GLN A 83 3.53 13.43 0.05
C GLN A 83 3.85 12.34 1.06
N LEU A 84 4.02 12.73 2.31
CA LEU A 84 4.06 11.84 3.45
C LEU A 84 2.88 12.15 4.36
N ASN A 85 2.04 11.15 4.62
CA ASN A 85 0.86 11.26 5.48
C ASN A 85 -0.07 12.44 5.11
N GLY A 86 -0.17 12.75 3.81
CA GLY A 86 -1.01 13.83 3.28
C GLY A 86 -0.37 15.23 3.29
N HIS A 87 0.89 15.35 3.69
CA HIS A 87 1.66 16.60 3.67
C HIS A 87 2.85 16.49 2.72
N ALA A 88 3.42 17.61 2.29
CA ALA A 88 4.64 17.60 1.49
C ALA A 88 5.75 16.82 2.22
N ALA A 89 6.36 15.86 1.53
CA ALA A 89 7.38 15.02 2.14
C ALA A 89 8.67 15.81 2.36
N ALA A 90 9.34 15.50 3.47
CA ALA A 90 10.68 15.96 3.79
C ALA A 90 11.50 14.77 4.28
N GLU A 91 12.82 14.93 4.27
CA GLU A 91 13.73 13.91 4.76
C GLU A 91 13.44 13.51 6.21
N GLN A 92 13.20 12.23 6.44
CA GLN A 92 12.97 11.67 7.77
C GLN A 92 13.05 10.14 7.79
N ALA A 93 13.20 9.57 8.98
CA ALA A 93 13.03 8.14 9.21
C ALA A 93 11.55 7.76 9.05
N LEU A 94 11.29 6.65 8.36
CA LEU A 94 9.95 6.13 8.11
C LEU A 94 9.61 5.00 9.08
N GLN A 95 8.39 5.05 9.62
CA GLN A 95 7.82 3.98 10.40
C GLN A 95 7.31 2.85 9.50
N HIS A 96 7.73 1.62 9.80
CA HIS A 96 7.31 0.42 9.08
C HIS A 96 6.00 -0.18 9.63
N ASP A 97 5.44 -1.15 8.91
CA ASP A 97 4.14 -1.77 9.19
C ASP A 97 3.98 -2.54 10.52
N LEU A 98 5.08 -2.87 11.20
CA LEU A 98 5.03 -3.43 12.57
C LEU A 98 4.98 -2.39 13.70
N GLY A 99 5.03 -1.09 13.38
CA GLY A 99 4.82 -0.01 14.36
C GLY A 99 3.34 0.24 14.64
N ALA A 100 3.02 1.35 15.31
CA ALA A 100 1.62 1.74 15.57
C ALA A 100 0.81 1.94 14.28
N ALA A 101 1.41 2.63 13.30
CA ALA A 101 0.95 2.73 11.92
C ALA A 101 2.15 2.95 10.98
N PRO A 102 2.19 2.34 9.78
CA PRO A 102 3.22 2.66 8.81
C PRO A 102 3.00 4.06 8.24
N ASP A 103 4.11 4.75 8.00
CA ASP A 103 4.13 6.00 7.25
C ASP A 103 3.68 5.77 5.81
N LEU A 104 2.78 6.63 5.33
CA LEU A 104 2.17 6.53 4.01
C LEU A 104 2.76 7.56 3.06
N LEU A 105 3.50 7.08 2.07
CA LEU A 105 3.97 7.89 0.96
C LEU A 105 2.96 7.86 -0.18
N THR A 106 2.71 9.01 -0.78
CA THR A 106 1.82 9.14 -1.95
C THR A 106 2.52 9.93 -3.05
N LEU A 107 2.49 9.38 -4.27
CA LEU A 107 3.03 9.99 -5.47
C LEU A 107 2.05 9.78 -6.62
N GLY A 108 1.26 10.81 -6.94
CA GLY A 108 0.15 10.70 -7.89
C GLY A 108 -0.84 9.59 -7.46
N PRO A 109 -1.13 8.60 -8.32
CA PRO A 109 -2.05 7.49 -7.99
C PRO A 109 -1.41 6.40 -7.13
N LEU A 110 -0.11 6.49 -6.88
CA LEU A 110 0.67 5.47 -6.19
C LEU A 110 0.74 5.75 -4.70
N SER A 111 0.64 4.69 -3.91
CA SER A 111 0.89 4.73 -2.47
C SER A 111 1.93 3.70 -2.08
N MET A 112 2.81 4.07 -1.16
CA MET A 112 3.92 3.23 -0.71
C MET A 112 4.00 3.23 0.82
N ILE A 113 4.35 2.08 1.38
CA ILE A 113 4.68 1.93 2.81
C ILE A 113 5.93 1.07 2.96
N VAL A 114 6.66 1.29 4.04
CA VAL A 114 7.73 0.38 4.46
C VAL A 114 7.11 -0.82 5.18
N ILE A 115 7.50 -2.02 4.76
CA ILE A 115 7.14 -3.27 5.43
C ILE A 115 8.38 -3.96 6.00
N LYS A 116 8.24 -4.63 7.15
CA LYS A 116 9.31 -5.44 7.75
C LYS A 116 8.93 -6.91 7.83
N ARG A 117 9.77 -7.82 7.33
CA ARG A 117 9.57 -9.27 7.41
C ARG A 117 10.85 -9.96 7.85
N GLY A 118 10.86 -10.44 9.09
CA GLY A 118 12.11 -10.86 9.75
C GLY A 118 13.08 -9.68 9.79
N ASP A 119 14.31 -9.88 9.32
CA ASP A 119 15.35 -8.84 9.27
C ASP A 119 15.35 -8.02 7.98
N ARG A 120 14.38 -8.25 7.08
CA ARG A 120 14.30 -7.56 5.79
C ARG A 120 13.27 -6.44 5.80
N TYR A 121 13.61 -5.38 5.07
CA TYR A 121 12.77 -4.21 4.84
C TYR A 121 12.42 -4.12 3.36
N GLY A 122 11.19 -3.72 3.05
CA GLY A 122 10.76 -3.56 1.68
C GLY A 122 9.72 -2.46 1.51
N ILE A 123 9.56 -1.99 0.29
CA ILE A 123 8.51 -1.07 -0.11
C ILE A 123 7.36 -1.86 -0.68
N ARG A 124 6.18 -1.73 -0.06
CA ARG A 124 4.94 -2.22 -0.64
C ARG A 124 4.30 -1.10 -1.45
N LEU A 125 4.09 -1.35 -2.73
CA LEU A 125 3.49 -0.42 -3.68
C LEU A 125 2.03 -0.78 -3.95
N TYR A 126 1.18 0.24 -3.95
CA TYR A 126 -0.20 0.19 -4.37
C TYR A 126 -0.44 1.21 -5.48
N ASP A 127 -1.31 0.86 -6.43
CA ASP A 127 -1.77 1.71 -7.52
C ASP A 127 -3.29 1.77 -7.50
N SER A 128 -3.83 2.92 -7.11
CA SER A 128 -5.29 3.17 -7.07
C SER A 128 -5.97 3.08 -8.44
N THR A 129 -5.20 3.23 -9.52
CA THR A 129 -5.68 3.15 -10.91
C THR A 129 -5.64 1.73 -11.48
N ASN A 130 -5.20 0.73 -10.71
CA ASN A 130 -5.11 -0.66 -11.16
C ASN A 130 -6.45 -1.14 -11.77
N PRO A 131 -6.47 -1.61 -13.04
CA PRO A 131 -7.70 -2.05 -13.72
C PRO A 131 -8.47 -3.13 -12.96
N ARG A 132 -7.79 -3.96 -12.16
CA ARG A 132 -8.44 -4.99 -11.34
C ARG A 132 -9.35 -4.40 -10.27
N ARG A 133 -9.01 -3.23 -9.72
CA ARG A 133 -9.91 -2.50 -8.79
C ARG A 133 -11.14 -1.99 -9.54
N GLN A 134 -10.97 -1.45 -10.74
CA GLN A 134 -12.08 -0.93 -11.54
C GLN A 134 -13.03 -2.04 -12.02
N ALA A 135 -12.49 -3.22 -12.29
CA ALA A 135 -13.25 -4.39 -12.72
C ALA A 135 -13.92 -5.17 -11.57
N PHE A 136 -13.76 -4.74 -10.32
CA PHE A 136 -14.31 -5.47 -9.17
C PHE A 136 -15.80 -5.21 -8.97
N THR A 137 -16.60 -6.26 -9.12
CA THR A 137 -18.07 -6.20 -9.02
C THR A 137 -18.61 -6.77 -7.70
N GLY A 138 -17.72 -7.12 -6.75
CA GLY A 138 -18.09 -7.73 -5.49
C GLY A 138 -17.52 -9.14 -5.30
N LEU A 139 -17.98 -9.80 -4.25
CA LEU A 139 -17.57 -11.16 -3.91
C LEU A 139 -18.74 -12.12 -4.08
N ASP A 140 -18.45 -13.31 -4.60
CA ASP A 140 -19.39 -14.41 -4.63
C ASP A 140 -19.42 -15.12 -3.29
N TRP A 141 -20.63 -15.37 -2.78
CA TRP A 141 -20.84 -16.01 -1.49
C TRP A 141 -21.80 -17.19 -1.62
N TYR A 142 -21.54 -18.24 -0.86
CA TYR A 142 -22.55 -19.29 -0.63
C TYR A 142 -23.78 -18.70 0.06
N ALA A 143 -24.94 -19.34 -0.16
CA ALA A 143 -26.15 -19.03 0.59
C ALA A 143 -25.90 -19.13 2.10
N ILE A 144 -26.47 -18.21 2.87
CA ILE A 144 -26.40 -18.29 4.33
C ILE A 144 -27.26 -19.49 4.76
N ALA A 145 -26.64 -20.45 5.42
CA ALA A 145 -27.31 -21.63 5.95
C ALA A 145 -27.22 -21.60 7.48
N PRO A 146 -28.37 -21.54 8.21
CA PRO A 146 -28.37 -21.50 9.68
C PRO A 146 -27.66 -22.67 10.35
N ALA A 147 -27.53 -23.80 9.66
CA ALA A 147 -26.82 -24.99 10.14
C ALA A 147 -25.30 -24.79 10.35
N TYR A 148 -24.71 -23.70 9.84
CA TYR A 148 -23.28 -23.37 9.99
C TYR A 148 -23.01 -22.27 11.02
N ARG A 149 -23.96 -22.03 11.92
CA ARG A 149 -23.76 -21.12 13.05
C ARG A 149 -22.75 -21.66 14.05
#